data_AF-A0A5B0FN83-F1
#
_entry.id   AF-A0A5B0FN83-F1
#
_cell.length_a   1.000
_cell.length_b   1.000
_cell.length_c   1.000
_cell.angle_alpha   90.00
_cell.angle_beta   90.00
_cell.angle_gamma   90.00
#
_symmetry.space_group_name_H-M   'P 1'
#
loop_
_entity.id
_entity.type
_entity.pdbx_description
1 polymer ?
#
loop_
_entity_poly.entity_id
_entity_poly.type
_entity_poly.pdbx_seq_one_letter_code
_entity_poly.pdbx_strand_id
1 'polypeptide(L)'
;MKNTLSLSILLLISTAQTCASQDKPQPISQEYESCCGTQPVEFSYEKKRIYVPNVFTPNKDGVNDYFVPFVNDVVTDVWGFTIYSAVGDTILYQKPYFNSNMAIAAYGWDGLRPDGSRYKGLFKYKMRVDDIEAHKHIVAGQACVIICGNGSEVFKTKTGCFYPAQGGIDGTVDKSIASGEKDCF
;
A
#
# COMPACT_ATOMS: atom_id res chain seq x y z
N MET A 1 86.86 16.81 -19.44
CA MET A 1 85.60 16.12 -19.79
C MET A 1 84.51 16.64 -18.87
N LYS A 2 83.62 17.50 -19.38
CA LYS A 2 82.44 17.99 -18.67
C LYS A 2 81.30 17.06 -19.06
N ASN A 3 80.59 16.45 -18.11
CA ASN A 3 79.28 15.92 -18.43
C ASN A 3 78.31 16.15 -17.26
N THR A 4 77.22 16.79 -17.62
CA THR A 4 76.24 17.48 -16.79
C THR A 4 75.24 16.51 -16.17
N LEU A 5 74.99 16.69 -14.87
CA LEU A 5 73.97 15.98 -14.10
C LEU A 5 72.59 16.61 -14.39
N SER A 6 71.75 15.94 -15.16
CA SER A 6 70.35 16.35 -15.37
C SER A 6 69.49 15.92 -14.17
N LEU A 7 68.96 16.91 -13.46
CA LEU A 7 68.03 16.73 -12.34
C LEU A 7 66.60 16.85 -12.88
N SER A 8 65.88 15.73 -12.99
CA SER A 8 64.48 15.69 -13.41
C SER A 8 63.57 15.82 -12.19
N ILE A 9 62.93 16.98 -12.01
CA ILE A 9 61.89 17.21 -11.01
C ILE A 9 60.58 16.59 -11.53
N LEU A 10 60.12 15.51 -10.90
CA LEU A 10 58.80 14.93 -11.14
C LEU A 10 57.74 15.74 -10.35
N LEU A 11 56.87 16.46 -11.07
CA LEU A 11 55.67 17.06 -10.48
C LEU A 11 54.63 15.95 -10.20
N LEU A 12 54.40 15.64 -8.92
CA LEU A 12 53.30 14.79 -8.47
C LEU A 12 52.00 15.62 -8.51
N ILE A 13 51.20 15.42 -9.56
CA ILE A 13 49.84 15.98 -9.66
C ILE A 13 48.93 15.12 -8.78
N SER A 14 48.64 15.59 -7.57
CA SER A 14 47.64 15.00 -6.69
C SER A 14 46.24 15.33 -7.23
N THR A 15 45.66 14.45 -8.03
CA THR A 15 44.25 14.52 -8.39
C THR A 15 43.41 14.23 -7.16
N ALA A 16 42.76 15.25 -6.60
CA ALA A 16 41.69 15.06 -5.63
C ALA A 16 40.55 14.32 -6.33
N GLN A 17 40.42 13.02 -6.08
CA GLN A 17 39.25 12.26 -6.49
C GLN A 17 38.08 12.73 -5.62
N THR A 18 37.17 13.48 -6.22
CA THR A 18 35.85 13.74 -5.66
C THR A 18 35.12 12.40 -5.60
N CYS A 19 34.95 11.86 -4.39
CA CYS A 19 34.03 10.75 -4.16
C CYS A 19 32.61 11.26 -4.44
N ALA A 20 32.10 11.02 -5.65
CA ALA A 20 30.67 11.05 -5.90
C ALA A 20 30.06 9.92 -5.05
N SER A 21 29.35 10.28 -3.98
CA SER A 21 28.59 9.31 -3.18
C SER A 21 27.60 8.63 -4.11
N GLN A 22 27.88 7.38 -4.47
CA GLN A 22 26.91 6.55 -5.16
C GLN A 22 25.83 6.20 -4.13
N ASP A 23 24.72 6.93 -4.14
CA ASP A 23 23.49 6.48 -3.50
C ASP A 23 23.10 5.16 -4.15
N LYS A 24 23.45 4.05 -3.49
CA LYS A 24 22.92 2.74 -3.84
C LYS A 24 21.41 2.80 -3.53
N PRO A 25 20.53 2.37 -4.45
CA PRO A 25 19.11 2.25 -4.14
C PRO A 25 18.95 1.45 -2.85
N GLN A 26 18.30 2.04 -1.83
CA GLN A 26 18.06 1.31 -0.60
C GLN A 26 17.15 0.10 -0.93
N PRO A 27 17.49 -1.11 -0.46
CA PRO A 27 16.66 -2.27 -0.69
C PRO A 27 15.28 -2.03 -0.06
N ILE A 28 14.23 -2.43 -0.79
CA ILE A 28 12.86 -2.43 -0.26
C ILE A 28 12.88 -3.24 1.03
N SER A 29 12.25 -2.73 2.10
CA SER A 29 12.18 -3.51 3.33
C SER A 29 11.42 -4.81 3.06
N GLN A 30 11.86 -5.92 3.64
CA GLN A 30 11.33 -7.26 3.34
C GLN A 30 9.80 -7.33 3.46
N GLU A 31 9.20 -6.53 4.35
CA GLU A 31 7.74 -6.50 4.56
C GLU A 31 6.96 -5.87 3.39
N TYR A 32 7.62 -5.11 2.52
CA TYR A 32 7.02 -4.39 1.39
C TYR A 32 7.30 -5.01 0.03
N GLU A 33 8.16 -6.03 -0.04
CA GLU A 33 8.49 -6.73 -1.29
C GLU A 33 7.24 -7.24 -2.00
N SER A 34 6.33 -7.86 -1.23
CA SER A 34 5.09 -8.48 -1.72
C SER A 34 3.91 -7.52 -1.88
N CYS A 35 4.08 -6.24 -1.54
CA CYS A 35 3.00 -5.26 -1.67
C CYS A 35 2.79 -4.86 -3.13
N CYS A 36 1.55 -4.54 -3.49
CA CYS A 36 1.14 -4.21 -4.85
C CYS A 36 1.33 -5.37 -5.86
N GLY A 37 0.80 -5.24 -7.06
CA GLY A 37 1.03 -6.19 -8.15
C GLY A 37 -0.23 -6.82 -8.71
N THR A 38 -0.22 -8.14 -8.93
CA THR A 38 -1.16 -8.84 -9.83
C THR A 38 -2.46 -9.30 -9.20
N GLN A 39 -2.63 -9.14 -7.88
CA GLN A 39 -3.87 -9.53 -7.20
C GLN A 39 -5.02 -8.65 -7.71
N PRO A 40 -6.22 -9.23 -7.92
CA PRO A 40 -7.37 -8.45 -8.32
C PRO A 40 -7.76 -7.49 -7.20
N VAL A 41 -8.01 -6.24 -7.58
CA VAL A 41 -8.59 -5.21 -6.71
C VAL A 41 -10.06 -4.95 -7.04
N GLU A 42 -10.50 -5.35 -8.23
CA GLU A 42 -11.91 -5.29 -8.64
C GLU A 42 -12.49 -6.69 -8.71
N PHE A 43 -13.65 -6.86 -8.11
CA PHE A 43 -14.43 -8.09 -8.10
C PHE A 43 -15.79 -7.80 -8.71
N SER A 44 -16.20 -8.63 -9.67
CA SER A 44 -17.51 -8.50 -10.30
C SER A 44 -18.26 -9.83 -10.27
N TYR A 45 -19.48 -9.76 -9.76
CA TYR A 45 -20.40 -10.88 -9.70
C TYR A 45 -21.75 -10.40 -10.22
N GLU A 46 -22.08 -10.76 -11.46
CA GLU A 46 -23.25 -10.24 -12.17
C GLU A 46 -23.26 -8.69 -12.18
N LYS A 47 -24.17 -8.07 -11.44
CA LYS A 47 -24.29 -6.61 -11.30
C LYS A 47 -23.52 -6.04 -10.11
N LYS A 48 -22.99 -6.87 -9.21
CA LYS A 48 -22.18 -6.42 -8.08
C LYS A 48 -20.80 -6.00 -8.56
N ARG A 49 -20.36 -4.83 -8.11
CA ARG A 49 -19.02 -4.29 -8.33
C ARG A 49 -18.43 -3.96 -6.98
N ILE A 50 -17.26 -4.51 -6.71
CA ILE A 50 -16.53 -4.30 -5.47
C ILE A 50 -15.09 -3.94 -5.82
N TYR A 51 -14.64 -2.80 -5.33
CA TYR A 51 -13.25 -2.43 -5.33
C TYR A 51 -12.70 -2.58 -3.92
N VAL A 52 -11.60 -3.32 -3.77
CA VAL A 52 -10.84 -3.39 -2.53
C VAL A 52 -9.43 -2.92 -2.82
N PRO A 53 -8.96 -1.82 -2.20
CA PRO A 53 -7.59 -1.35 -2.39
C PRO A 53 -6.59 -2.44 -1.99
N ASN A 54 -5.39 -2.42 -2.54
CA ASN A 54 -4.34 -3.36 -2.14
C ASN A 54 -3.25 -2.72 -1.28
N VAL A 55 -3.35 -1.41 -1.04
CA VAL A 55 -2.47 -0.65 -0.14
C VAL A 55 -3.25 0.49 0.52
N PHE A 56 -2.82 0.89 1.73
CA PHE A 56 -3.27 2.13 2.38
C PHE A 56 -2.20 2.60 3.39
N THR A 57 -2.38 3.81 3.91
CA THR A 57 -1.34 4.62 4.57
C THR A 57 -1.93 5.31 5.80
N PRO A 58 -2.06 4.60 6.95
CA PRO A 58 -2.71 5.15 8.15
C PRO A 58 -1.81 6.14 8.91
N ASN A 59 -1.61 7.32 8.34
CA ASN A 59 -0.78 8.39 8.89
C ASN A 59 -1.59 9.54 9.53
N LYS A 60 -2.92 9.53 9.34
CA LYS A 60 -3.91 10.51 9.82
C LYS A 60 -3.84 11.87 9.11
N ASP A 61 -3.42 11.91 7.84
CA ASP A 61 -3.40 13.12 7.02
C ASP A 61 -4.72 13.38 6.27
N GLY A 62 -5.68 12.47 6.37
CA GLY A 62 -6.98 12.52 5.71
C GLY A 62 -7.02 11.77 4.38
N VAL A 63 -5.91 11.22 3.90
CA VAL A 63 -5.78 10.50 2.64
C VAL A 63 -5.41 9.05 2.91
N ASN A 64 -6.18 8.11 2.35
CA ASN A 64 -5.93 6.66 2.47
C ASN A 64 -5.72 6.13 3.90
N ASP A 65 -6.30 6.79 4.89
CA ASP A 65 -6.11 6.46 6.30
C ASP A 65 -6.79 5.16 6.74
N TYR A 66 -7.81 4.76 5.99
CA TYR A 66 -8.60 3.57 6.29
C TYR A 66 -8.51 2.58 5.15
N PHE A 67 -8.28 1.32 5.50
CA PHE A 67 -8.55 0.21 4.62
C PHE A 67 -10.06 -0.06 4.57
N VAL A 68 -10.66 0.18 3.42
CA VAL A 68 -12.10 -0.02 3.18
C VAL A 68 -12.35 -0.63 1.80
N PRO A 69 -13.31 -1.57 1.69
CA PRO A 69 -13.88 -1.93 0.41
C PRO A 69 -14.91 -0.87 -0.04
N PHE A 70 -14.98 -0.63 -1.35
CA PHE A 70 -15.98 0.19 -2.01
C PHE A 70 -16.90 -0.74 -2.79
N VAL A 71 -18.21 -0.52 -2.68
CA VAL A 71 -19.23 -1.37 -3.31
C VAL A 71 -20.22 -0.49 -4.04
N ASN A 72 -20.76 -0.97 -5.16
CA ASN A 72 -21.84 -0.27 -5.84
C ASN A 72 -23.18 -0.38 -5.09
N ASP A 73 -24.16 0.37 -5.58
CA ASP A 73 -25.53 0.44 -5.08
C ASP A 73 -26.31 -0.88 -5.11
N VAL A 74 -25.85 -1.86 -5.89
CA VAL A 74 -26.43 -3.22 -5.94
C VAL A 74 -26.10 -4.03 -4.68
N VAL A 75 -24.94 -3.79 -4.05
CA VAL A 75 -24.55 -4.46 -2.81
C VAL A 75 -25.25 -3.78 -1.64
N THR A 76 -26.18 -4.48 -1.00
CA THR A 76 -26.96 -3.94 0.12
C THR A 76 -26.20 -4.06 1.44
N ASP A 77 -25.49 -5.17 1.61
CA ASP A 77 -24.92 -5.54 2.90
C ASP A 77 -23.55 -6.21 2.77
N VAL A 78 -22.63 -5.83 3.65
CA VAL A 78 -21.33 -6.50 3.81
C VAL A 78 -21.24 -7.10 5.21
N TRP A 79 -20.98 -8.40 5.27
CA TRP A 79 -20.96 -9.19 6.49
C TRP A 79 -19.59 -9.78 6.76
N GLY A 80 -19.21 -9.79 8.04
CA GLY A 80 -18.01 -10.48 8.52
C GLY A 80 -16.71 -9.99 7.90
N PHE A 81 -16.59 -8.69 7.63
CA PHE A 81 -15.36 -8.09 7.12
C PHE A 81 -14.24 -8.25 8.14
N THR A 82 -13.34 -9.18 7.87
CA THR A 82 -12.29 -9.60 8.81
C THR A 82 -10.94 -9.50 8.15
N ILE A 83 -9.99 -8.94 8.89
CA ILE A 83 -8.62 -8.73 8.47
C ILE A 83 -7.72 -9.59 9.36
N TYR A 84 -6.82 -10.33 8.74
CA TYR A 84 -5.89 -11.26 9.37
C TYR A 84 -4.46 -10.86 9.06
N SER A 85 -3.54 -11.16 9.97
CA SER A 85 -2.12 -11.13 9.66
C SER A 85 -1.80 -12.04 8.47
N ALA A 86 -0.78 -11.70 7.68
CA ALA A 86 -0.37 -12.54 6.56
C ALA A 86 0.03 -13.95 7.02
N VAL A 87 0.69 -14.04 8.18
CA VAL A 87 1.17 -15.27 8.80
C VAL A 87 0.41 -15.53 10.11
N GLY A 88 0.02 -16.78 10.36
CA GLY A 88 -0.51 -17.23 11.65
C GLY A 88 -1.98 -16.90 11.94
N ASP A 89 -2.74 -16.38 10.96
CA ASP A 89 -4.18 -16.15 11.03
C ASP A 89 -4.69 -15.32 12.22
N THR A 90 -3.83 -14.46 12.79
CA THR A 90 -4.22 -13.54 13.86
C THR A 90 -5.21 -12.51 13.31
N ILE A 91 -6.38 -12.38 13.94
CA ILE A 91 -7.35 -11.34 13.60
C ILE A 91 -6.80 -9.98 14.03
N LEU A 92 -6.65 -9.08 13.06
CA LEU A 92 -6.21 -7.69 13.25
C LEU A 92 -7.39 -6.74 13.41
N TYR A 93 -8.47 -7.01 12.68
CA TYR A 93 -9.68 -6.20 12.68
C TYR A 93 -10.88 -7.03 12.28
N GLN A 94 -12.05 -6.71 12.84
CA GLN A 94 -13.31 -7.31 12.44
C GLN A 94 -14.45 -6.32 12.51
N LYS A 95 -15.23 -6.25 11.44
CA LYS A 95 -16.52 -5.58 11.39
C LYS A 95 -17.61 -6.61 11.06
N PRO A 96 -18.53 -6.92 12.01
CA PRO A 96 -19.58 -7.91 11.78
C PRO A 96 -20.51 -7.57 10.62
N TYR A 97 -20.80 -6.27 10.45
CA TYR A 97 -21.75 -5.77 9.46
C TYR A 97 -21.49 -4.30 9.13
N PHE A 98 -21.63 -3.92 7.85
CA PHE A 98 -21.83 -2.54 7.41
C PHE A 98 -22.54 -2.49 6.05
N ASN A 99 -22.98 -1.29 5.64
CA ASN A 99 -23.46 -1.01 4.30
C ASN A 99 -22.90 0.32 3.78
N SER A 100 -23.14 0.61 2.50
CA SER A 100 -22.61 1.80 1.80
C SER A 100 -23.11 3.14 2.35
N ASN A 101 -24.18 3.16 3.16
CA ASN A 101 -24.70 4.38 3.78
C ASN A 101 -24.00 4.74 5.11
N MET A 102 -23.16 3.85 5.65
CA MET A 102 -22.40 4.13 6.87
C MET A 102 -21.17 4.99 6.57
N ALA A 103 -20.76 5.82 7.53
CA ALA A 103 -19.50 6.55 7.41
C ALA A 103 -18.30 5.61 7.43
N ILE A 104 -17.29 5.87 6.58
CA ILE A 104 -16.04 5.08 6.47
C ILE A 104 -15.40 4.82 7.83
N ALA A 105 -15.28 5.83 8.69
CA ALA A 105 -14.69 5.69 10.03
C ALA A 105 -15.41 4.69 10.94
N ALA A 106 -16.65 4.29 10.63
CA ALA A 106 -17.40 3.31 11.40
C ALA A 106 -17.08 1.84 11.02
N TYR A 107 -16.48 1.58 9.86
CA TYR A 107 -16.22 0.22 9.36
C TYR A 107 -14.86 0.02 8.69
N GLY A 108 -14.12 1.10 8.43
CA GLY A 108 -12.76 1.07 7.94
C GLY A 108 -11.78 0.69 9.03
N TRP A 109 -10.69 0.06 8.61
CA TRP A 109 -9.59 -0.28 9.50
C TRP A 109 -8.46 0.74 9.37
N ASP A 110 -8.06 1.33 10.49
CA ASP A 110 -7.01 2.36 10.59
C ASP A 110 -5.59 1.78 10.76
N GLY A 111 -5.42 0.48 10.54
CA GLY A 111 -4.12 -0.19 10.67
C GLY A 111 -3.69 -0.51 12.10
N LEU A 112 -4.53 -0.25 13.12
CA LEU A 112 -4.23 -0.62 14.50
C LEU A 112 -4.63 -2.07 14.81
N ARG A 113 -3.80 -2.75 15.59
CA ARG A 113 -4.14 -4.04 16.21
C ARG A 113 -5.13 -3.83 17.36
N PRO A 114 -5.78 -4.90 17.86
CA PRO A 114 -6.65 -4.81 19.03
C PRO A 114 -5.97 -4.27 20.30
N ASP A 115 -4.64 -4.42 20.41
CA ASP A 115 -3.83 -3.87 21.50
C ASP A 115 -3.41 -2.40 21.29
N GLY A 116 -3.81 -1.78 20.18
CA GLY A 116 -3.49 -0.40 19.81
C GLY A 116 -2.13 -0.22 19.12
N SER A 117 -1.34 -1.27 18.95
CA SER A 117 -0.08 -1.18 18.18
C SER A 117 -0.34 -1.10 16.68
N ARG A 118 0.56 -0.44 15.92
CA ARG A 118 0.43 -0.33 14.46
C ARG A 118 0.82 -1.63 13.77
N TYR A 119 0.02 -2.05 12.79
CA TYR A 119 0.39 -3.12 11.86
C TYR A 119 1.18 -2.55 10.68
N LYS A 120 2.11 -3.33 10.11
CA LYS A 120 2.91 -2.98 8.94
C LYS A 120 3.00 -4.17 7.99
N GLY A 121 2.96 -3.89 6.69
CA GLY A 121 3.16 -4.89 5.64
C GLY A 121 1.90 -5.69 5.32
N LEU A 122 2.11 -6.89 4.76
CA LEU A 122 1.06 -7.72 4.17
C LEU A 122 0.04 -8.22 5.21
N PHE A 123 -1.23 -8.20 4.83
CA PHE A 123 -2.34 -8.81 5.54
C PHE A 123 -3.30 -9.48 4.56
N LYS A 124 -4.19 -10.33 5.09
CA LYS A 124 -5.26 -10.99 4.33
C LYS A 124 -6.60 -10.42 4.77
N TYR A 125 -7.56 -10.33 3.87
CA TYR A 125 -8.93 -9.96 4.23
C TYR A 125 -9.93 -10.94 3.64
N LYS A 126 -11.10 -11.02 4.27
CA LYS A 126 -12.26 -11.77 3.80
C LYS A 126 -13.54 -11.09 4.25
N MET A 127 -14.56 -11.10 3.39
CA MET A 127 -15.91 -10.65 3.69
C MET A 127 -16.93 -11.39 2.84
N ARG A 128 -18.20 -11.32 3.26
CA ARG A 128 -19.34 -11.72 2.45
C ARG A 128 -20.07 -10.46 1.98
N VAL A 129 -20.44 -10.41 0.71
CA VAL A 129 -21.27 -9.35 0.13
C VAL A 129 -22.58 -9.95 -0.35
N ASP A 130 -23.68 -9.28 -0.02
CA ASP A 130 -25.04 -9.67 -0.38
C ASP A 130 -25.65 -8.57 -1.27
N ASP A 131 -26.46 -8.95 -2.26
CA ASP A 131 -27.27 -8.01 -3.05
C ASP A 131 -28.73 -7.98 -2.59
N ILE A 132 -29.53 -7.14 -3.26
CA ILE A 132 -30.96 -6.95 -2.97
C ILE A 132 -31.80 -8.23 -3.14
N GLU A 133 -31.29 -9.23 -3.87
CA GLU A 133 -31.93 -10.54 -4.07
C GLU A 133 -31.37 -11.61 -3.11
N ALA A 134 -30.55 -11.20 -2.14
CA ALA A 134 -29.87 -12.03 -1.15
C ALA A 134 -28.87 -13.05 -1.73
N HIS A 135 -28.36 -12.81 -2.94
CA HIS A 135 -27.26 -13.61 -3.50
C HIS A 135 -25.93 -13.25 -2.84
N LYS A 136 -25.23 -14.27 -2.34
CA LYS A 136 -24.06 -14.12 -1.47
C LYS A 136 -22.78 -14.44 -2.21
N HIS A 137 -21.78 -13.56 -2.11
CA HIS A 137 -20.43 -13.82 -2.61
C HIS A 137 -19.38 -13.59 -1.53
N ILE A 138 -18.35 -14.43 -1.53
CA ILE A 138 -17.19 -14.21 -0.69
C ILE A 138 -16.16 -13.42 -1.49
N VAL A 139 -15.71 -12.31 -0.93
CA VAL A 139 -14.59 -11.53 -1.44
C VAL A 139 -13.43 -11.72 -0.47
N ALA A 140 -12.27 -12.10 -0.99
CA ALA A 140 -11.07 -12.30 -0.21
C ALA A 140 -9.84 -11.92 -1.04
N GLY A 141 -8.80 -11.48 -0.35
CA GLY A 141 -7.58 -11.06 -1.00
C GLY A 141 -6.50 -10.67 0.00
N GLN A 142 -5.51 -9.95 -0.49
CA GLN A 142 -4.38 -9.45 0.29
C GLN A 142 -4.19 -7.97 0.01
N ALA A 143 -3.68 -7.27 1.01
CA ALA A 143 -3.32 -5.86 0.91
C ALA A 143 -2.18 -5.56 1.90
N CYS A 144 -1.64 -4.35 1.84
CA CYS A 144 -0.57 -3.91 2.72
C CYS A 144 -0.91 -2.64 3.50
N VAL A 145 -0.47 -2.59 4.75
CA VAL A 145 -0.34 -1.34 5.50
C VAL A 145 1.03 -0.73 5.19
N ILE A 146 1.08 0.48 4.66
CA ILE A 146 2.32 1.22 4.46
C ILE A 146 2.46 2.26 5.57
N ILE A 147 3.49 2.11 6.38
CA ILE A 147 3.90 3.11 7.38
C ILE A 147 4.90 4.05 6.71
N CYS A 148 4.58 5.36 6.73
CA CYS A 148 5.42 6.42 6.20
C CYS A 148 6.76 6.50 6.95
N GLY A 149 7.82 6.78 6.20
CA GLY A 149 9.19 6.87 6.71
C GLY A 149 10.13 6.00 5.89
N ASN A 150 11.27 5.63 6.47
CA ASN A 150 12.31 4.94 5.72
C ASN A 150 11.83 3.60 5.13
N GLY A 151 12.02 3.43 3.82
CA GLY A 151 11.66 2.25 3.03
C GLY A 151 10.30 2.36 2.34
N SER A 152 9.54 3.43 2.62
CA SER A 152 8.24 3.66 2.01
C SER A 152 8.37 4.47 0.70
N GLU A 153 9.50 5.12 0.45
CA GLU A 153 9.77 5.93 -0.74
C GLU A 153 9.67 5.14 -2.05
N VAL A 154 9.81 3.82 -2.01
CA VAL A 154 9.61 2.94 -3.17
C VAL A 154 8.20 3.07 -3.76
N PHE A 155 7.19 3.39 -2.95
CA PHE A 155 5.81 3.46 -3.40
C PHE A 155 5.52 4.69 -4.29
N LYS A 156 6.47 5.63 -4.44
CA LYS A 156 6.40 6.71 -5.45
C LYS A 156 6.33 6.17 -6.87
N THR A 157 7.09 5.11 -7.13
CA THR A 157 7.32 4.59 -8.49
C THR A 157 6.85 3.14 -8.64
N LYS A 158 6.51 2.48 -7.53
CA LYS A 158 5.99 1.11 -7.53
C LYS A 158 4.62 1.06 -8.20
N THR A 159 4.52 0.25 -9.25
CA THR A 159 3.31 0.08 -10.04
C THR A 159 2.37 -0.96 -9.42
N GLY A 160 1.08 -0.92 -9.80
CA GLY A 160 0.09 -1.89 -9.35
C GLY A 160 -0.35 -1.71 -7.89
N CYS A 161 -0.09 -0.53 -7.34
CA CYS A 161 -0.59 -0.09 -6.03
C CYS A 161 -1.89 0.68 -6.25
N PHE A 162 -2.97 0.25 -5.61
CA PHE A 162 -4.28 0.86 -5.69
C PHE A 162 -4.77 1.23 -4.28
N TYR A 163 -5.08 2.51 -4.11
CA TYR A 163 -5.32 3.17 -2.84
C TYR A 163 -6.82 3.48 -2.64
N PRO A 164 -7.29 3.67 -1.39
CA PRO A 164 -8.66 4.07 -1.10
C PRO A 164 -9.13 5.32 -1.86
N ALA A 165 -8.28 6.34 -2.03
CA ALA A 165 -8.61 7.59 -2.73
C ALA A 165 -8.97 7.39 -4.22
N GLN A 166 -8.63 6.24 -4.80
CA GLN A 166 -8.97 5.88 -6.18
C GLN A 166 -10.30 5.11 -6.27
N GLY A 167 -10.97 4.83 -5.14
CA GLY A 167 -12.22 4.08 -5.10
C GLY A 167 -13.43 4.92 -5.48
N GLY A 168 -14.19 4.45 -6.47
CA GLY A 168 -15.46 5.04 -6.86
C GLY A 168 -16.64 4.52 -6.04
N ILE A 169 -17.72 5.32 -5.96
CA ILE A 169 -19.01 4.91 -5.38
C ILE A 169 -19.68 3.76 -6.14
N ASP A 170 -19.21 3.48 -7.36
CA ASP A 170 -19.68 2.40 -8.22
C ASP A 170 -18.89 1.09 -8.00
N GLY A 171 -18.06 1.02 -6.95
CA GLY A 171 -17.27 -0.16 -6.63
C GLY A 171 -16.20 -0.49 -7.68
N THR A 172 -15.72 0.53 -8.41
CA THR A 172 -14.61 0.42 -9.37
C THR A 172 -13.40 1.25 -8.91
N VAL A 173 -12.25 1.05 -9.55
CA VAL A 173 -11.05 1.85 -9.32
C VAL A 173 -10.81 2.85 -10.45
N ASP A 174 -10.68 4.13 -10.12
CA ASP A 174 -10.24 5.16 -11.06
C ASP A 174 -8.71 5.25 -11.08
N LYS A 175 -8.13 4.60 -12.09
CA LYS A 175 -6.67 4.55 -12.28
C LYS A 175 -6.06 5.88 -12.77
N SER A 176 -6.89 6.86 -13.13
CA SER A 176 -6.42 8.19 -13.53
C SER A 176 -6.12 9.08 -12.31
N ILE A 177 -6.70 8.77 -11.16
CA ILE A 177 -6.46 9.47 -9.90
C ILE A 177 -5.13 8.97 -9.31
N ALA A 178 -4.25 9.90 -8.91
CA ALA A 178 -3.02 9.56 -8.18
C ALA A 178 -3.33 9.08 -6.76
N SER A 179 -2.37 8.45 -6.07
CA SER A 179 -2.58 7.97 -4.69
C SER A 179 -3.05 9.07 -3.73
N GLY A 180 -2.60 10.32 -3.95
CA GLY A 180 -2.83 11.44 -3.04
C GLY A 180 -1.81 11.55 -1.89
N GLU A 181 -0.95 10.54 -1.73
CA GLU A 181 0.13 10.49 -0.73
C GLU A 181 1.25 11.46 -1.07
N LYS A 182 1.24 12.65 -0.47
CA LYS A 182 2.32 13.65 -0.65
C LYS A 182 3.30 13.67 0.51
N ASP A 183 2.81 13.43 1.72
CA ASP A 183 3.61 13.51 2.95
C ASP A 183 4.25 12.16 3.31
N CYS A 184 3.73 11.06 2.75
CA CYS A 184 4.21 9.71 2.99
C CYS A 184 5.37 9.33 2.07
N PHE A 185 5.28 9.72 0.79
CA PHE A 185 6.33 9.51 -0.20
C PHE A 185 6.64 10.83 -0.91
#